data_AF-A0ABD2I4K9-F1
#
_entry.id   AF-A0ABD2I4K9-F1
#
_cell.length_a   1.000
_cell.length_b   1.000
_cell.length_c   1.000
_cell.angle_alpha   90.00
_cell.angle_beta   90.00
_cell.angle_gamma   90.00
#
_symmetry.space_group_name_H-M   'P 1'
#
loop_
_entity.id
_entity.type
_entity.pdbx_description
1 polymer ?
#
loop_
_entity_poly.entity_id
_entity_poly.type
_entity_poly.pdbx_seq_one_letter_code
_entity_poly.pdbx_strand_id
1 'polypeptide(L)'
;MPFTSVGKCPAFSVHFVVLSLTLLSFLLLMLSSIDAIRCFTGFKFVRGQKFGGDETECKDDNEFCYNVTAEAGVIFKASKAGCSYYRCLISRNKCINTEISGVPVSFCCCNTEDLCNGQ
;
A
#
# COMPACT_ATOMS: atom_id res chain seq x y z
N MET A 1 41.49 -34.76 49.05
CA MET A 1 42.04 -33.41 48.74
C MET A 1 42.18 -33.29 47.22
N PRO A 2 41.90 -32.13 46.62
CA PRO A 2 40.75 -31.98 45.71
C PRO A 2 41.10 -31.33 44.33
N PHE A 3 40.07 -31.06 43.52
CA PHE A 3 40.02 -30.15 42.34
C PHE A 3 40.71 -30.64 41.05
N THR A 4 40.18 -30.58 39.83
CA THR A 4 38.87 -30.20 39.25
C THR A 4 38.91 -30.60 37.78
N SER A 5 37.88 -31.31 37.31
CA SER A 5 37.46 -31.27 35.91
C SER A 5 36.74 -29.94 35.68
N VAL A 6 37.16 -29.15 34.69
CA VAL A 6 36.31 -28.46 33.68
C VAL A 6 37.25 -27.91 32.59
N GLY A 7 37.36 -28.62 31.46
CA GLY A 7 38.02 -28.12 30.26
C GLY A 7 37.20 -26.98 29.64
N LYS A 8 37.90 -25.89 29.29
CA LYS A 8 37.37 -24.65 28.70
C LYS A 8 36.36 -24.91 27.56
N CYS A 9 35.12 -24.42 27.69
CA CYS A 9 34.24 -24.20 26.54
C CYS A 9 34.76 -23.02 25.68
N PRO A 10 34.66 -23.07 24.34
CA PRO A 10 35.20 -22.05 23.46
C PRO A 10 34.27 -20.83 23.41
N ALA A 11 34.50 -19.83 24.26
CA ALA A 11 33.78 -18.55 24.24
C ALA A 11 33.90 -17.80 22.90
N PHE A 12 34.95 -18.09 22.11
CA PHE A 12 35.22 -17.46 20.81
C PHE A 12 34.27 -17.93 19.70
N SER A 13 33.85 -19.20 19.74
CA SER A 13 32.89 -19.76 18.77
C SER A 13 31.47 -19.22 18.98
N VAL A 14 31.10 -18.89 20.22
CA VAL A 14 29.75 -18.39 20.55
C VAL A 14 29.55 -16.96 20.06
N HIS A 15 30.55 -16.08 20.23
CA HIS A 15 30.48 -14.69 19.74
C HIS A 15 30.36 -14.61 18.22
N PHE A 16 31.11 -15.45 17.49
CA PHE A 16 31.08 -15.49 16.02
C PHE A 16 29.73 -15.99 15.49
N VAL A 17 29.14 -16.99 16.15
CA VAL A 17 27.83 -17.53 15.80
C VAL A 17 26.71 -16.52 16.08
N VAL A 18 26.76 -15.82 17.21
CA VAL A 18 25.78 -14.77 17.55
C VAL A 18 25.87 -13.60 16.56
N LEU A 19 27.07 -13.16 16.20
CA LEU A 19 27.29 -12.09 15.22
C LEU A 19 26.80 -12.47 13.82
N SER A 20 27.00 -13.73 13.41
CA SER A 20 26.47 -14.25 12.15
C SER A 20 24.94 -14.30 12.15
N LEU A 21 24.31 -14.70 13.27
CA LEU A 21 22.85 -14.76 13.38
C LEU A 21 22.20 -13.37 13.38
N THR A 22 22.82 -12.38 14.05
CA THR A 22 22.30 -11.01 14.06
C THR A 22 22.42 -10.34 12.69
N LEU A 23 23.53 -10.57 11.97
CA LEU A 23 23.72 -10.06 10.61
C LEU A 23 22.70 -10.68 9.64
N LEU A 24 22.43 -11.99 9.77
CA LEU A 24 21.43 -12.69 8.96
C LEU A 24 20.00 -12.20 9.26
N SER A 25 19.68 -11.97 10.54
CA SER A 25 18.39 -11.39 10.97
C SER A 25 18.20 -9.97 10.42
N PHE A 26 19.25 -9.14 10.47
CA PHE A 26 19.21 -7.79 9.93
C PHE A 26 19.05 -7.80 8.40
N LEU A 27 19.72 -8.71 7.69
CA LEU A 27 19.57 -8.89 6.24
C LEU A 27 18.14 -9.33 5.86
N LEU A 28 17.52 -10.21 6.65
CA LEU A 28 16.14 -10.65 6.45
C LEU A 28 15.12 -9.52 6.67
N LEU A 29 15.36 -8.61 7.61
CA LEU A 29 14.53 -7.43 7.87
C LEU A 29 14.61 -6.37 6.75
N MET A 30 15.71 -6.31 5.99
CA MET A 30 15.88 -5.36 4.89
C MET A 30 15.27 -5.85 3.57
N LEU A 31 14.91 -7.13 3.47
CA LEU A 31 14.28 -7.73 2.29
C LEU A 31 12.74 -7.52 2.26
N SER A 32 12.15 -6.98 3.32
CA SER A 32 10.70 -6.96 3.53
C SER A 32 10.02 -5.60 3.30
N SER A 33 10.55 -4.73 2.44
CA SER A 33 9.93 -3.41 2.21
C SER A 33 9.75 -3.07 0.73
N ILE A 34 9.06 -3.97 0.01
CA ILE A 34 8.47 -3.67 -1.30
C ILE A 34 7.00 -4.07 -1.19
N ASP A 35 6.26 -3.36 -0.34
CA ASP A 35 4.82 -3.55 -0.26
C ASP A 35 4.18 -2.68 -1.35
N ALA A 36 3.44 -3.30 -2.25
CA ALA A 36 2.63 -2.58 -3.21
C ALA A 36 1.45 -1.93 -2.47
N ILE A 37 1.14 -0.69 -2.83
CA ILE A 37 0.05 0.06 -2.20
C ILE A 37 -1.30 -0.66 -2.35
N ARG A 38 -2.11 -0.63 -1.29
CA ARG A 38 -3.49 -1.15 -1.31
C ARG A 38 -4.47 -0.06 -1.68
N CYS A 39 -5.46 -0.37 -2.51
CA CYS A 39 -6.48 0.58 -2.94
C CYS A 39 -7.88 -0.02 -2.82
N PHE A 40 -8.89 0.83 -2.59
CA PHE A 40 -10.27 0.41 -2.82
C PHE A 40 -10.49 0.12 -4.30
N THR A 41 -11.31 -0.90 -4.59
CA THR A 41 -11.71 -1.28 -5.93
C THR A 41 -13.23 -1.43 -6.03
N GLY A 42 -13.77 -1.35 -7.25
CA GLY A 42 -15.19 -1.54 -7.53
C GLY A 42 -15.96 -0.24 -7.79
N PHE A 43 -17.29 -0.30 -7.61
CA PHE A 43 -18.24 0.75 -7.98
C PHE A 43 -19.12 1.15 -6.79
N LYS A 44 -19.39 2.45 -6.62
CA LYS A 44 -20.40 3.03 -5.72
C LYS A 44 -21.40 3.84 -6.54
N PHE A 45 -22.70 3.78 -6.24
CA PHE A 45 -23.76 4.44 -7.02
C PHE A 45 -24.55 5.51 -6.24
N VAL A 46 -24.41 5.55 -4.92
CA VAL A 46 -25.16 6.45 -4.04
C VAL A 46 -24.21 7.22 -3.13
N ARG A 47 -24.49 8.51 -2.93
CA ARG A 47 -23.77 9.36 -1.98
C ARG A 47 -23.88 8.77 -0.56
N GLY A 48 -22.74 8.44 0.06
CA GLY A 48 -22.68 7.85 1.39
C GLY A 48 -22.51 6.33 1.43
N GLN A 49 -22.64 5.63 0.29
CA GLN A 49 -22.14 4.25 0.19
C GLN A 49 -20.62 4.27 0.15
N LYS A 50 -20.00 3.46 1.02
CA LYS A 50 -18.59 3.11 0.90
C LYS A 50 -18.40 2.24 -0.36
N PHE A 51 -17.19 2.23 -0.91
CA PHE A 51 -16.78 1.11 -1.76
C PHE A 51 -17.05 -0.19 -0.98
N GLY A 52 -17.51 -1.24 -1.65
CA GLY A 52 -18.11 -2.44 -1.04
C GLY A 52 -17.20 -3.29 -0.16
N GLY A 53 -16.19 -2.71 0.50
CA GLY A 53 -15.16 -3.41 1.28
C GLY A 53 -14.11 -4.08 0.42
N ASP A 54 -14.26 -4.03 -0.91
CA ASP A 54 -13.31 -4.65 -1.83
C ASP A 54 -12.04 -3.79 -1.93
N GLU A 55 -10.96 -4.38 -1.48
CA GLU A 55 -9.62 -3.82 -1.52
C GLU A 55 -8.74 -4.72 -2.39
N THR A 56 -7.80 -4.12 -3.10
CA THR A 56 -6.81 -4.86 -3.88
C THR A 56 -5.44 -4.29 -3.60
N GLU A 57 -4.47 -5.17 -3.50
CA GLU A 57 -3.06 -4.83 -3.61
C GLU A 57 -2.76 -4.51 -5.08
N CYS A 58 -2.05 -3.40 -5.33
CA CYS A 58 -1.61 -3.05 -6.68
C CYS A 58 -0.50 -4.00 -7.15
N LYS A 59 -0.29 -4.13 -8.46
CA LYS A 59 0.68 -5.09 -8.99
C LYS A 59 2.11 -4.56 -8.99
N ASP A 60 2.24 -3.25 -9.17
CA ASP A 60 3.52 -2.58 -9.25
C ASP A 60 3.62 -1.49 -8.16
N ASP A 61 4.82 -1.32 -7.61
CA ASP A 61 5.12 -0.36 -6.54
C ASP A 61 4.94 1.11 -6.97
N ASN A 62 4.87 1.35 -8.27
CA ASN A 62 4.70 2.67 -8.85
C ASN A 62 3.23 2.99 -9.19
N GLU A 63 2.29 2.06 -8.95
CA GLU A 63 0.88 2.33 -9.22
C GLU A 63 0.28 3.36 -8.27
N PHE A 64 -0.82 3.97 -8.71
CA PHE A 64 -1.60 4.92 -7.93
C PHE A 64 -2.99 4.36 -7.72
N CYS A 65 -3.56 4.62 -6.55
CA CYS A 65 -4.99 4.47 -6.32
C CYS A 65 -5.74 5.57 -7.06
N TYR A 66 -6.65 5.21 -7.95
CA TYR A 66 -7.53 6.15 -8.62
C TYR A 66 -8.96 6.08 -8.09
N ASN A 67 -9.66 7.22 -8.17
CA ASN A 67 -11.09 7.35 -7.92
C ASN A 67 -11.68 8.28 -8.99
N VAL A 68 -12.57 7.73 -9.81
CA VAL A 68 -13.39 8.48 -10.76
C VAL A 68 -14.76 8.65 -10.13
N THR A 69 -15.29 9.85 -10.13
CA THR A 69 -16.60 10.19 -9.57
C THR A 69 -17.38 11.01 -10.60
N ALA A 70 -18.62 10.64 -10.87
CA ALA A 70 -19.58 11.40 -11.67
C ALA A 70 -20.81 11.74 -10.82
N GLU A 71 -21.18 13.01 -10.78
CA GLU A 71 -22.29 13.49 -9.94
C GLU A 71 -23.44 13.99 -10.83
N ALA A 72 -24.58 13.29 -10.79
CA ALA A 72 -25.79 13.64 -11.53
C ALA A 72 -26.84 14.19 -10.54
N GLY A 73 -26.83 15.51 -10.34
CA GLY A 73 -27.71 16.16 -9.36
C GLY A 73 -27.28 15.89 -7.90
N VAL A 74 -28.21 16.03 -6.94
CA VAL A 74 -27.87 16.04 -5.50
C VAL A 74 -27.66 14.63 -4.92
N ILE A 75 -28.30 13.61 -5.50
CA ILE A 75 -28.46 12.27 -4.89
C ILE A 75 -27.66 11.19 -5.64
N PHE A 76 -27.50 11.31 -6.96
CA PHE A 76 -26.85 10.28 -7.78
C PHE A 76 -25.35 10.57 -7.92
N LYS A 77 -24.53 9.74 -7.26
CA LYS A 77 -23.08 9.81 -7.32
C LYS A 77 -22.54 8.43 -7.71
N ALA A 78 -22.10 8.30 -8.95
CA ALA A 78 -21.44 7.11 -9.42
C ALA A 78 -19.92 7.29 -9.25
N SER A 79 -19.25 6.38 -8.55
CA SER A 79 -17.78 6.37 -8.51
C SER A 79 -17.21 5.00 -8.76
N LYS A 80 -16.01 4.98 -9.35
CA LYS A 80 -15.21 3.80 -9.65
C LYS A 80 -13.81 3.97 -9.07
N ALA A 81 -13.28 2.94 -8.44
CA ALA A 81 -11.96 2.95 -7.82
C ALA A 81 -11.08 1.77 -8.28
N GLY A 82 -9.77 1.89 -8.13
CA GLY A 82 -8.80 0.79 -8.33
C GLY A 82 -7.35 1.27 -8.42
N CYS A 83 -6.46 0.40 -8.92
CA CYS A 83 -5.04 0.69 -9.19
C CYS A 83 -4.80 1.04 -10.67
N SER A 84 -3.98 2.06 -10.94
CA SER A 84 -3.41 2.30 -12.27
C SER A 84 -2.26 3.30 -12.26
N TYR A 85 -1.12 2.92 -12.85
CA TYR A 85 -0.07 3.88 -13.20
C TYR A 85 -0.48 4.79 -14.37
N TYR A 86 -0.85 4.18 -15.51
CA TYR A 86 -1.07 4.91 -16.77
C TYR A 86 -2.21 5.93 -16.72
N ARG A 87 -3.31 5.60 -16.03
CA ARG A 87 -4.43 6.55 -15.90
C ARG A 87 -4.04 7.77 -15.07
N CYS A 88 -3.12 7.62 -14.13
CA CYS A 88 -2.75 8.66 -13.17
C CYS A 88 -1.57 9.53 -13.62
N LEU A 89 -0.99 9.29 -14.82
CA LEU A 89 0.13 10.09 -15.35
C LEU A 89 -0.14 11.60 -15.32
N ILE A 90 -1.38 12.01 -15.61
CA ILE A 90 -1.79 13.41 -15.66
C ILE A 90 -2.29 13.96 -14.31
N SER A 91 -2.68 13.08 -13.38
CA SER A 91 -3.34 13.39 -12.10
C SER A 91 -2.60 12.85 -10.87
N ARG A 92 -1.26 12.67 -10.96
CA ARG A 92 -0.43 12.20 -9.84
C ARG A 92 -0.67 13.02 -8.57
N ASN A 93 -1.14 12.36 -7.51
CA ASN A 93 -1.43 12.96 -6.19
C ASN A 93 -2.32 14.21 -6.25
N LYS A 94 -3.25 14.28 -7.20
CA LYS A 94 -4.20 15.39 -7.34
C LYS A 94 -5.52 14.93 -7.97
N CYS A 95 -6.51 15.80 -7.89
CA CYS A 95 -7.78 15.66 -8.60
C CYS A 95 -7.82 16.55 -9.84
N ILE A 96 -8.44 16.06 -10.90
CA ILE A 96 -8.80 16.83 -12.08
C ILE A 96 -10.31 16.76 -12.22
N ASN A 97 -10.93 17.91 -12.39
CA ASN A 97 -12.37 18.04 -12.57
C ASN A 97 -12.65 18.39 -14.01
N THR A 98 -13.66 17.75 -14.59
CA THR A 98 -14.15 18.01 -15.94
C THR A 98 -15.67 17.89 -15.95
N GLU A 99 -16.30 18.35 -17.02
CA GLU A 99 -17.74 18.25 -17.19
C GLU A 99 -18.02 17.52 -18.50
N ILE A 100 -18.77 16.41 -18.42
CA ILE A 100 -19.15 15.61 -19.58
C ILE A 100 -20.66 15.68 -19.70
N SER A 101 -21.17 16.31 -20.77
CA SER A 101 -22.61 16.44 -21.03
C SER A 101 -23.40 17.07 -19.86
N GLY A 102 -22.84 18.09 -19.20
CA GLY A 102 -23.46 18.74 -18.05
C GLY A 102 -23.27 18.00 -16.72
N VAL A 103 -22.58 16.86 -16.72
CA VAL A 103 -22.32 16.05 -15.53
C VAL A 103 -20.89 16.31 -15.04
N PRO A 104 -20.70 16.88 -13.84
CA PRO A 104 -19.37 17.04 -13.26
C PRO A 104 -18.75 15.68 -12.95
N VAL A 105 -17.54 15.50 -13.45
CA VAL A 105 -16.68 14.32 -13.25
C VAL A 105 -15.41 14.75 -12.55
N SER A 106 -15.06 14.08 -11.46
CA SER A 106 -13.80 14.24 -10.74
C SER A 106 -12.96 12.97 -10.90
N PHE A 107 -11.70 13.15 -11.27
CA PHE A 107 -10.73 12.07 -11.38
C PHE A 107 -9.53 12.37 -10.47
N CYS A 108 -9.42 11.62 -9.39
CA CYS A 108 -8.37 11.75 -8.38
C CYS A 108 -7.43 10.56 -8.43
N CYS A 109 -6.14 10.81 -8.25
CA CYS A 109 -5.16 9.76 -7.98
C CYS A 109 -4.31 10.09 -6.77
N CYS A 110 -3.91 9.05 -6.03
CA CYS A 110 -3.03 9.16 -4.87
C CYS A 110 -2.17 7.90 -4.71
N ASN A 111 -0.96 8.05 -4.17
CA ASN A 111 -0.09 6.92 -3.79
C ASN A 111 0.67 7.16 -2.48
N THR A 112 0.14 8.03 -1.62
CA THR A 112 0.81 8.46 -0.39
C THR A 112 0.67 7.47 0.77
N GLU A 113 -0.42 6.71 0.80
CA GLU A 113 -0.77 5.77 1.85
C GLU A 113 -1.79 4.75 1.32
N ASP A 114 -1.90 3.60 2.00
CA ASP A 114 -2.92 2.61 1.70
C ASP A 114 -4.34 3.19 1.77
N LEU A 115 -5.19 2.77 0.84
CA LEU A 115 -6.62 3.09 0.77
C LEU A 115 -6.92 4.59 0.63
N CYS A 116 -5.95 5.39 0.17
CA CYS A 116 -6.08 6.84 0.00
C CYS A 116 -7.21 7.27 -0.95
N ASN A 117 -7.71 6.37 -1.79
CA ASN A 117 -8.81 6.63 -2.73
C ASN A 117 -10.22 6.44 -2.14
N GLY A 118 -10.34 6.23 -0.83
CA GLY A 118 -11.61 6.00 -0.12
C GLY A 118 -12.53 7.21 0.06
N GLN A 119 -12.10 8.38 -0.42
CA GLN A 119 -12.80 9.65 -0.21
C GLN A 119 -14.05 9.83 -1.11
#